data_AF-A0A2T6KDT8-F1
#
_entry.id   AF-A0A2T6KDT8-F1
#
_cell.length_a   1.000
_cell.length_b   1.000
_cell.length_c   1.000
_cell.angle_alpha   90.00
_cell.angle_beta   90.00
_cell.angle_gamma   90.00
#
_symmetry.space_group_name_H-M   'P 1'
#
loop_
_entity.id
_entity.type
_entity.pdbx_description
1 polymer ?
#
loop_
_entity_poly.entity_id
_entity_poly.type
_entity_poly.pdbx_seq_one_letter_code
_entity_poly.pdbx_strand_id
1 'polypeptide(L)'
;MSATSIEISSELGKLNEAAPSGYALGFHVQYTSTKFLFQTYEKKWLDYYSQHGLVMADPIVAWCFENTGYTRWSDLTDDAGVLVKAAEYGLNYGVVYATDAGGSRSMAGFARDDREFTDDEIAALIAKVDLLHAATADQAELSLETIAQLRNMSIMVTHPGL
;
A
#
# COMPACT_ATOMS: atom_id res chain seq x y z
N MET A 1 0.33 -4.96 23.71
CA MET A 1 0.10 -4.05 22.57
C MET A 1 0.14 -2.62 23.09
N SER A 2 0.94 -1.73 22.51
CA SER A 2 0.89 -0.31 22.89
C SER A 2 -0.36 0.34 22.29
N ALA A 3 -0.75 1.51 22.80
CA ALA A 3 -1.88 2.27 22.24
C ALA A 3 -1.69 2.55 20.74
N THR A 4 -0.46 2.86 20.32
CA THR A 4 -0.07 3.08 18.92
C THR A 4 -0.26 1.83 18.05
N SER A 5 0.05 0.62 18.56
CA SER A 5 -0.21 -0.62 17.79
C SER A 5 -1.71 -0.82 17.51
N ILE A 6 -2.54 -0.54 18.51
CA ILE A 6 -3.99 -0.70 18.43
C ILE A 6 -4.57 0.30 17.42
N GLU A 7 -4.09 1.54 17.43
CA GLU A 7 -4.50 2.56 16.46
C GLU A 7 -4.11 2.18 15.03
N ILE A 8 -2.86 1.79 14.79
CA ILE A 8 -2.38 1.35 13.46
C ILE A 8 -3.22 0.18 12.94
N SER A 9 -3.44 -0.86 13.76
CA SER A 9 -4.25 -2.01 13.37
C SER A 9 -5.70 -1.65 13.07
N SER A 10 -6.29 -0.72 13.83
CA SER A 10 -7.64 -0.22 13.56
C SER A 10 -7.72 0.50 12.22
N GLU A 11 -6.75 1.37 11.90
CA GLU A 11 -6.74 2.09 10.63
C GLU A 11 -6.49 1.17 9.43
N LEU A 12 -5.61 0.17 9.57
CA LEU A 12 -5.42 -0.87 8.54
C LEU A 12 -6.72 -1.65 8.28
N GLY A 13 -7.48 -1.98 9.33
CA GLY A 13 -8.80 -2.60 9.18
C GLY A 13 -9.79 -1.75 8.38
N LYS A 14 -9.84 -0.44 8.66
CA LYS A 14 -10.71 0.51 7.93
C LYS A 14 -10.28 0.66 6.47
N LEU A 15 -8.98 0.64 6.18
CA LEU A 15 -8.47 0.64 4.81
C LEU A 15 -8.88 -0.63 4.06
N ASN A 16 -8.91 -1.78 4.74
CA ASN A 16 -9.35 -3.04 4.14
C ASN A 16 -10.84 -3.02 3.79
N GLU A 17 -11.68 -2.36 4.60
CA GLU A 17 -13.10 -2.18 4.28
C GLU A 17 -13.31 -1.22 3.09
N ALA A 18 -12.47 -0.19 2.96
CA ALA A 18 -12.57 0.80 1.89
C ALA A 18 -12.03 0.30 0.54
N ALA A 19 -11.11 -0.66 0.54
CA ALA A 19 -10.50 -1.24 -0.66
C ALA A 19 -10.81 -2.73 -0.78
N PRO A 20 -11.97 -3.10 -1.36
CA PRO A 20 -12.48 -4.48 -1.35
C PRO A 20 -11.58 -5.49 -2.06
N SER A 21 -10.79 -5.06 -3.06
CA SER A 21 -9.81 -5.93 -3.73
C SER A 21 -8.42 -5.86 -3.08
N GLY A 22 -8.29 -5.15 -1.97
CA GLY A 22 -7.08 -5.02 -1.18
C GLY A 22 -6.28 -3.75 -1.48
N TYR A 23 -5.14 -3.63 -0.78
CA TYR A 23 -4.22 -2.52 -0.88
C TYR A 23 -2.76 -2.97 -0.78
N ALA A 24 -1.83 -2.08 -1.10
CA ALA A 24 -0.41 -2.19 -0.76
C ALA A 24 0.11 -0.84 -0.26
N LEU A 25 0.71 -0.83 0.93
CA LEU A 25 1.24 0.36 1.61
C LEU A 25 2.72 0.14 1.90
N GLY A 26 3.56 0.99 1.33
CA GLY A 26 5.00 1.03 1.59
C GLY A 26 5.37 2.30 2.35
N PHE A 27 5.69 2.19 3.64
CA PHE A 27 6.05 3.35 4.46
C PHE A 27 7.57 3.54 4.57
N HIS A 28 8.00 4.80 4.52
CA HIS A 28 9.38 5.25 4.72
C HIS A 28 10.37 4.55 3.76
N VAL A 29 10.11 4.72 2.46
CA VAL A 29 10.95 4.23 1.36
C VAL A 29 12.32 4.88 1.44
N GLN A 30 13.36 4.04 1.44
CA GLN A 30 14.76 4.44 1.26
C GLN A 30 15.37 3.60 0.15
N TYR A 31 15.83 4.27 -0.92
CA TYR A 31 16.26 3.63 -2.15
C TYR A 31 15.15 2.74 -2.75
N THR A 32 15.28 1.42 -2.65
CA THR A 32 14.32 0.43 -3.17
C THR A 32 13.57 -0.32 -2.06
N SER A 33 13.82 0.00 -0.80
CA SER A 33 13.28 -0.75 0.35
C SER A 33 12.33 0.11 1.16
N THR A 34 11.18 -0.46 1.52
CA THR A 34 10.24 0.13 2.48
C THR A 34 10.59 -0.33 3.90
N LYS A 35 10.40 0.54 4.87
CA LYS A 35 10.58 0.19 6.29
C LYS A 35 9.44 -0.68 6.81
N PHE A 36 8.23 -0.37 6.36
CA PHE A 36 7.02 -1.17 6.61
C PHE A 36 6.30 -1.41 5.30
N LEU A 37 5.87 -2.66 5.11
CA LEU A 37 5.05 -3.06 3.97
C LEU A 37 3.78 -3.74 4.49
N PHE A 38 2.62 -3.21 4.15
CA PHE A 38 1.34 -3.85 4.43
C PHE A 38 0.63 -4.07 3.11
N GLN A 39 0.25 -5.30 2.80
CA GLN A 39 -0.45 -5.62 1.57
C GLN A 39 -1.60 -6.56 1.87
N THR A 40 -2.72 -6.44 1.16
CA THR A 40 -3.89 -7.30 1.32
C THR A 40 -4.42 -7.84 -0.02
N TYR A 41 -3.71 -7.56 -1.12
CA TYR A 41 -4.02 -8.17 -2.41
C TYR A 41 -4.01 -9.70 -2.34
N GLU A 42 -4.81 -10.33 -3.20
CA GLU A 42 -4.88 -11.78 -3.27
C GLU A 42 -3.51 -12.42 -3.56
N LYS A 43 -3.23 -13.54 -2.89
CA LYS A 43 -2.00 -14.33 -3.07
C LYS A 43 -1.63 -14.55 -4.52
N LYS A 44 -2.60 -14.92 -5.35
CA LYS A 44 -2.38 -15.29 -6.74
C LYS A 44 -1.79 -14.13 -7.54
N TRP A 45 -2.24 -12.90 -7.25
CA TRP A 45 -1.67 -11.70 -7.84
C TRP A 45 -0.25 -11.46 -7.32
N LEU A 46 -0.04 -11.51 -6.00
CA LEU A 46 1.26 -11.28 -5.39
C LEU A 46 2.35 -12.25 -5.89
N ASP A 47 1.99 -13.53 -6.01
CA ASP A 47 2.87 -14.57 -6.55
C ASP A 47 3.24 -14.26 -8.01
N TYR A 48 2.24 -13.94 -8.84
CA TYR A 48 2.46 -13.61 -10.25
C TYR A 48 3.36 -12.37 -10.39
N TYR A 49 3.04 -11.31 -9.65
CA TYR A 49 3.76 -10.05 -9.63
C TYR A 49 5.24 -10.23 -9.29
N SER A 50 5.51 -11.03 -8.26
CA SER A 50 6.86 -11.32 -7.79
C SER A 50 7.63 -12.22 -8.76
N GLN A 51 7.02 -13.29 -9.26
CA GLN A 51 7.66 -14.24 -10.19
C GLN A 51 8.07 -13.58 -11.51
N HIS A 52 7.33 -12.56 -11.96
CA HIS A 52 7.61 -11.85 -13.21
C HIS A 52 8.38 -10.55 -13.00
N GLY A 53 8.76 -10.22 -11.76
CA GLY A 53 9.54 -9.02 -11.45
C GLY A 53 8.84 -7.72 -11.85
N LEU A 54 7.51 -7.65 -11.74
CA LEU A 54 6.71 -6.56 -12.32
C LEU A 54 7.00 -5.19 -11.69
N VAL A 55 7.58 -5.14 -10.49
CA VAL A 55 7.92 -3.91 -9.76
C VAL A 55 8.70 -2.87 -10.59
N MET A 56 9.56 -3.33 -11.51
CA MET A 56 10.37 -2.44 -12.35
C MET A 56 9.60 -1.84 -13.54
N ALA A 57 8.47 -2.45 -13.89
CA ALA A 57 7.62 -2.06 -15.01
C ALA A 57 6.25 -1.54 -14.55
N ASP A 58 6.01 -1.53 -13.24
CA ASP A 58 4.72 -1.16 -12.65
C ASP A 58 4.53 0.37 -12.71
N PRO A 59 3.51 0.86 -13.44
CA PRO A 59 3.26 2.29 -13.54
C PRO A 59 2.85 2.93 -12.21
N ILE A 60 2.27 2.19 -11.27
CA ILE A 60 1.93 2.67 -9.92
C ILE A 60 3.20 3.01 -9.16
N VAL A 61 4.20 2.12 -9.22
CA VAL A 61 5.49 2.27 -8.54
C VAL A 61 6.27 3.42 -9.16
N ALA A 62 6.37 3.46 -10.49
CA ALA A 62 7.02 4.54 -11.21
C ALA A 62 6.41 5.91 -10.86
N TRP A 63 5.08 6.01 -10.88
CA TRP A 63 4.37 7.24 -10.53
C TRP A 63 4.70 7.73 -9.11
N CYS A 64 4.77 6.82 -8.13
CA CYS A 64 5.10 7.15 -6.74
C CYS A 64 6.53 7.66 -6.53
N PHE A 65 7.47 7.24 -7.37
CA PHE A 65 8.85 7.75 -7.32
C PHE A 65 8.96 9.14 -7.96
N GLU A 66 8.10 9.47 -8.90
CA GLU A 66 8.15 10.73 -9.64
C GLU A 66 7.25 11.81 -9.05
N ASN A 67 6.18 11.43 -8.34
CA ASN A 67 5.11 12.35 -7.94
C ASN A 67 4.78 12.28 -6.44
N THR A 68 4.03 13.27 -5.98
CA THR A 68 3.33 13.29 -4.68
C THR A 68 1.87 13.68 -4.91
N GLY A 69 0.99 13.34 -3.98
CA GLY A 69 -0.47 13.43 -4.18
C GLY A 69 -1.03 12.09 -4.65
N TYR A 70 -2.14 12.11 -5.38
CA TYR A 70 -2.78 10.89 -5.88
C TYR A 70 -3.10 10.95 -7.38
N THR A 71 -3.28 9.77 -7.97
CA THR A 71 -3.92 9.63 -9.28
C THR A 71 -4.70 8.31 -9.35
N ARG A 72 -5.73 8.24 -10.19
CA ARG A 72 -6.41 6.97 -10.48
C ARG A 72 -5.56 6.13 -11.41
N TRP A 73 -5.73 4.81 -11.33
CA TRP A 73 -5.04 3.88 -12.22
C TRP A 73 -5.46 4.07 -13.69
N SER A 74 -6.70 4.48 -13.93
CA SER A 74 -7.21 4.80 -15.27
C SER A 74 -6.54 6.02 -15.91
N ASP A 75 -5.90 6.87 -15.11
CA ASP A 75 -5.13 8.03 -15.57
C ASP A 75 -3.63 7.70 -15.79
N LEU A 76 -3.19 6.46 -15.49
CA LEU A 76 -1.82 6.02 -15.69
C LEU A 76 -1.61 5.40 -17.07
N THR A 77 -0.43 5.64 -17.65
CA THR A 77 0.02 4.90 -18.83
C THR A 77 0.58 3.54 -18.40
N ASP A 78 0.05 2.45 -18.98
CA ASP A 78 0.44 1.08 -18.66
C ASP A 78 1.11 0.37 -19.86
N ASP A 79 2.25 0.91 -20.30
CA ASP A 79 2.96 0.40 -21.50
C ASP A 79 3.38 -1.08 -21.36
N ALA A 80 3.62 -1.55 -20.13
CA ALA A 80 4.02 -2.91 -19.83
C ALA A 80 2.84 -3.86 -19.58
N GLY A 81 1.60 -3.37 -19.57
CA GLY A 81 0.39 -4.17 -19.36
C GLY A 81 0.24 -4.72 -17.94
N VAL A 82 0.85 -4.09 -16.93
CA VAL A 82 0.79 -4.53 -15.54
C VAL A 82 -0.62 -4.35 -14.97
N LEU A 83 -1.26 -3.21 -15.20
CA LEU A 83 -2.63 -2.93 -14.76
C LEU A 83 -3.65 -3.76 -15.53
N VAL A 84 -3.42 -3.94 -16.85
CA VAL A 84 -4.22 -4.86 -17.67
C VAL A 84 -4.18 -6.27 -17.07
N LYS A 85 -2.98 -6.72 -16.67
CA LYS A 85 -2.82 -8.03 -16.03
C LYS A 85 -3.45 -8.08 -14.65
N ALA A 86 -3.32 -7.02 -13.85
CA ALA A 86 -3.92 -6.91 -12.52
C ALA A 86 -5.46 -7.04 -12.56
N ALA A 87 -6.11 -6.50 -13.59
CA ALA A 87 -7.56 -6.62 -13.79
C ALA A 87 -8.01 -8.09 -13.97
N GLU A 88 -7.19 -8.95 -14.59
CA GLU A 88 -7.49 -10.40 -14.66
C GLU A 88 -7.55 -11.07 -13.27
N TYR A 89 -6.99 -10.44 -12.24
CA TYR A 89 -7.01 -10.88 -10.84
C TYR A 89 -8.02 -10.08 -9.99
N GLY A 90 -8.93 -9.32 -10.59
CA GLY A 90 -9.96 -8.55 -9.87
C GLY A 90 -9.48 -7.19 -9.34
N LEU A 91 -8.32 -6.72 -9.77
CA LEU A 91 -7.79 -5.38 -9.45
C LEU A 91 -8.11 -4.42 -10.61
N ASN A 92 -9.41 -4.16 -10.82
CA ASN A 92 -9.90 -3.48 -12.02
C ASN A 92 -9.76 -1.95 -11.94
N TYR A 93 -9.99 -1.40 -10.75
CA TYR A 93 -9.97 0.03 -10.48
C TYR A 93 -9.08 0.28 -9.29
N GLY A 94 -8.35 1.39 -9.31
CA GLY A 94 -7.49 1.72 -8.19
C GLY A 94 -7.07 3.17 -8.14
N VAL A 95 -6.53 3.54 -6.98
CA VAL A 95 -5.91 4.83 -6.75
C VAL A 95 -4.52 4.59 -6.19
N VAL A 96 -3.58 5.39 -6.67
CA VAL A 96 -2.23 5.46 -6.11
C VAL A 96 -2.09 6.79 -5.36
N TYR A 97 -1.42 6.75 -4.21
CA TYR A 97 -1.09 7.92 -3.42
C TYR A 97 0.38 7.85 -2.97
N ALA A 98 1.08 8.97 -3.10
CA ALA A 98 2.46 9.14 -2.64
C ALA A 98 2.59 10.40 -1.80
N THR A 99 3.28 10.29 -0.68
CA THR A 99 3.56 11.41 0.23
C THR A 99 5.04 11.48 0.55
N ASP A 100 5.55 12.70 0.72
CA ASP A 100 6.93 12.98 1.12
C ASP A 100 6.89 13.97 2.29
N ALA A 101 6.73 13.43 3.49
CA ALA A 101 6.58 14.21 4.72
C ALA A 101 7.83 14.06 5.58
N GLY A 102 8.39 15.19 6.03
CA GLY A 102 9.58 15.19 6.88
C GLY A 102 10.83 14.57 6.24
N GLY A 103 10.93 14.58 4.90
CA GLY A 103 12.02 13.94 4.16
C GLY A 103 11.90 12.41 4.11
N SER A 104 10.72 11.86 4.40
CA SER A 104 10.43 10.44 4.32
C SER A 104 9.30 10.20 3.33
N ARG A 105 9.56 9.35 2.33
CA ARG A 105 8.56 9.00 1.32
C ARG A 105 7.76 7.77 1.71
N SER A 106 6.45 7.80 1.47
CA SER A 106 5.58 6.63 1.54
C SER A 106 4.69 6.53 0.33
N MET A 107 4.29 5.30 0.01
CA MET A 107 3.53 4.94 -1.18
C MET A 107 2.34 4.09 -0.77
N ALA A 108 1.21 4.27 -1.45
CA ALA A 108 0.00 3.51 -1.22
C ALA A 108 -0.71 3.24 -2.54
N GLY A 109 -1.14 2.00 -2.74
CA GLY A 109 -2.04 1.58 -3.81
C GLY A 109 -3.27 0.93 -3.20
N PHE A 110 -4.45 1.31 -3.67
CA PHE A 110 -5.73 0.73 -3.27
C PHE A 110 -6.47 0.23 -4.49
N ALA A 111 -7.08 -0.95 -4.38
CA ALA A 111 -7.80 -1.57 -5.47
C ALA A 111 -9.24 -1.93 -5.10
N ARG A 112 -10.08 -1.95 -6.12
CA ARG A 112 -11.46 -2.42 -6.08
C ARG A 112 -11.84 -3.02 -7.44
N ASP A 113 -12.86 -3.86 -7.46
CA ASP A 113 -13.26 -4.65 -8.63
C ASP A 113 -14.46 -4.05 -9.38
N ASP A 114 -15.25 -3.22 -8.72
CA ASP A 114 -16.61 -2.87 -9.14
C ASP A 114 -16.73 -1.50 -9.84
N ARG A 115 -15.99 -0.47 -9.42
CA ARG A 115 -16.04 0.89 -10.00
C ARG A 115 -14.82 1.74 -9.62
N GLU A 116 -14.71 2.93 -10.20
CA GLU A 116 -13.76 3.96 -9.76
C GLU A 116 -14.02 4.44 -8.33
N PHE A 117 -12.94 4.81 -7.64
CA PHE A 117 -13.01 5.52 -6.35
C PHE A 117 -13.54 6.95 -6.54
N THR A 118 -14.46 7.37 -5.68
CA THR A 118 -14.92 8.77 -5.66
C THR A 118 -13.87 9.68 -5.00
N ASP A 119 -13.94 10.98 -5.27
CA ASP A 119 -13.00 11.94 -4.66
C ASP A 119 -13.09 11.94 -3.13
N ASP A 120 -14.29 11.76 -2.57
CA ASP A 120 -14.50 11.65 -1.11
C ASP A 120 -13.86 10.37 -0.53
N GLU A 121 -13.97 9.24 -1.24
CA GLU A 121 -13.32 7.99 -0.84
C GLU A 121 -11.80 8.13 -0.88
N ILE A 122 -11.26 8.75 -1.94
CA ILE A 122 -9.83 9.01 -2.08
C ILE A 122 -9.33 9.91 -0.95
N ALA A 123 -10.05 11.01 -0.66
CA ALA A 123 -9.69 11.90 0.44
C ALA A 123 -9.66 11.17 1.80
N ALA A 124 -10.62 10.28 2.04
CA ALA A 124 -10.65 9.46 3.25
C ALA A 124 -9.49 8.45 3.33
N LEU A 125 -9.11 7.82 2.22
CA LEU A 125 -7.95 6.93 2.14
C LEU A 125 -6.65 7.70 2.43
N ILE A 126 -6.46 8.86 1.81
CA ILE A 126 -5.28 9.71 1.98
C ILE A 126 -5.10 10.10 3.45
N ALA A 127 -6.17 10.60 4.10
CA ALA A 127 -6.10 11.00 5.51
C ALA A 127 -5.63 9.85 6.42
N LYS A 128 -6.03 8.62 6.11
CA LYS A 128 -5.58 7.42 6.85
C LYS A 128 -4.13 7.07 6.57
N VAL A 129 -3.69 7.16 5.32
CA VAL A 129 -2.28 6.92 4.96
C VAL A 129 -1.37 7.93 5.63
N ASP A 130 -1.75 9.20 5.70
CA ASP A 130 -0.96 10.24 6.37
C ASP A 130 -0.89 10.01 7.89
N LEU A 131 -2.00 9.60 8.51
CA LEU A 131 -2.01 9.20 9.92
C LEU A 131 -1.07 8.02 10.16
N LEU A 132 -1.17 6.97 9.34
CA LEU A 132 -0.31 5.80 9.43
C LEU A 132 1.17 6.15 9.19
N HIS A 133 1.47 7.00 8.21
CA HIS A 133 2.82 7.49 7.95
C HIS A 133 3.40 8.16 9.21
N ALA A 134 2.66 9.08 9.83
CA ALA A 134 3.10 9.76 11.04
C ALA A 134 3.28 8.78 12.21
N ALA A 135 2.34 7.86 12.41
CA ALA A 135 2.39 6.85 13.46
C ALA A 135 3.56 5.87 13.29
N THR A 136 4.02 5.62 12.05
CA THR A 136 5.17 4.74 11.77
C THR A 136 6.51 5.47 11.70
N ALA A 137 6.51 6.81 11.66
CA ALA A 137 7.72 7.62 11.59
C ALA A 137 8.49 7.62 12.92
N ASP A 138 7.79 7.70 14.06
CA ASP A 138 8.42 7.81 15.37
C ASP A 138 8.66 6.43 16.01
N GLN A 139 9.88 5.90 15.84
CA GLN A 139 10.29 4.64 16.45
C GLN A 139 10.73 4.74 17.91
N ALA A 140 10.89 5.93 18.48
CA ALA A 140 11.34 6.05 19.87
C ALA A 140 10.30 5.48 20.85
N GLU A 141 9.03 5.41 20.44
CA GLU A 141 7.91 4.88 21.25
C GLU A 141 7.42 3.49 20.83
N LEU A 142 7.88 2.95 19.68
CA LEU A 142 7.46 1.62 19.23
C LEU A 142 8.39 0.55 19.81
N SER A 143 7.89 -0.18 20.81
CA SER A 143 8.63 -1.29 21.43
C SER A 143 9.07 -2.33 20.38
N LEU A 144 10.18 -3.02 20.63
CA LEU A 144 10.64 -4.12 19.76
C LEU A 144 9.55 -5.19 19.56
N GLU A 145 8.69 -5.41 20.57
CA GLU A 145 7.52 -6.28 20.48
C GLU A 145 6.46 -5.75 19.51
N THR A 146 6.22 -4.44 19.51
CA THR A 146 5.31 -3.78 18.56
C THR A 146 5.84 -3.86 17.13
N ILE A 147 7.15 -3.64 16.94
CA ILE A 147 7.79 -3.81 15.63
C ILE A 147 7.67 -5.27 15.18
N ALA A 148 7.86 -6.24 16.07
CA ALA A 148 7.68 -7.65 15.76
C ALA A 148 6.22 -8.00 15.45
N GLN A 149 5.25 -7.39 16.11
CA GLN A 149 3.82 -7.56 15.81
C GLN A 149 3.43 -6.93 14.48
N LEU A 150 3.87 -5.70 14.19
CA LEU A 150 3.64 -5.06 12.89
C LEU A 150 4.34 -5.81 11.76
N ARG A 151 5.53 -6.37 12.01
CA ARG A 151 6.19 -7.30 11.11
C ARG A 151 5.41 -8.61 10.96
N ASN A 152 4.87 -9.17 12.03
CA ASN A 152 4.03 -10.35 11.94
C ASN A 152 2.73 -10.05 11.19
N MET A 153 2.12 -8.88 11.34
CA MET A 153 0.98 -8.44 10.52
C MET A 153 1.38 -8.23 9.05
N SER A 154 2.55 -7.63 8.81
CA SER A 154 3.17 -7.51 7.48
C SER A 154 3.44 -8.88 6.83
N ILE A 155 3.87 -9.88 7.61
CA ILE A 155 4.17 -11.25 7.18
C ILE A 155 2.90 -12.11 7.07
N MET A 156 1.88 -11.90 7.91
CA MET A 156 0.64 -12.68 7.92
C MET A 156 -0.25 -12.38 6.70
N VAL A 157 0.09 -11.35 5.93
CA VAL A 157 -0.50 -11.07 4.61
C VAL A 157 0.54 -11.16 3.47
N THR A 158 1.76 -11.60 3.78
CA THR A 158 2.82 -11.90 2.82
C THR A 158 3.33 -13.32 3.07
N HIS A 159 2.48 -14.32 2.82
CA HIS A 159 2.75 -15.77 2.83
C HIS A 159 3.82 -16.33 3.78
N PRO A 160 3.43 -17.13 4.80
CA PRO A 160 4.34 -18.08 5.41
C PRO A 160 4.64 -19.19 4.39
N GLY A 161 5.92 -19.41 4.10
CA GLY A 161 6.36 -20.60 3.36
C GLY A 161 7.58 -20.37 2.48
N LEU A 162 8.76 -20.37 3.10
CA LEU A 162 9.83 -21.34 2.83
C LEU A 162 10.50 -21.70 4.16
#